data_AF-A0A4P9WVD2-F1
#
_entry.id   AF-A0A4P9WVD2-F1
#
_cell.length_a   1.000
_cell.length_b   1.000
_cell.length_c   1.000
_cell.angle_alpha   90.00
_cell.angle_beta   90.00
_cell.angle_gamma   90.00
#
_symmetry.space_group_name_H-M   'P 1'
#
loop_
_entity.id
_entity.type
_entity.pdbx_description
1 polymer ?
#
loop_
_entity_poly.entity_id
_entity_poly.type
_entity_poly.pdbx_seq_one_letter_code
_entity_poly.pdbx_strand_id
1 'polypeptide(L)'
;MEPKDAVEAVSKLKAIGTSYFQKGDLKAALAKYQKAIRYVHAIHPHPEELTELEESVRTELCALKISCLLNCAMCQLKLEQNRDVVKVCTQILDMVATAGKHAPNSVEQTKAYFRRGQAQTKLKQYPSAIADLKKAAELSPTDALIPRELAAAQKAQAARAAKEKAAYAKMFA
;
A
#
# COMPACT_ATOMS: atom_id res chain seq x y z
N MET A 1 -3.64 -20.74 -20.76
CA MET A 1 -2.39 -19.96 -20.63
C MET A 1 -1.61 -20.65 -19.55
N GLU A 2 -0.38 -21.07 -19.84
CA GLU A 2 0.41 -21.80 -18.86
C GLU A 2 0.77 -20.88 -17.68
N PRO A 3 0.93 -21.40 -16.45
CA PRO A 3 1.29 -20.59 -15.27
C PRO A 3 2.60 -19.80 -15.43
N LYS A 4 3.52 -20.25 -16.30
CA LYS A 4 4.78 -19.55 -16.60
C LYS A 4 4.57 -18.35 -17.54
N ASP A 5 3.71 -18.48 -18.55
CA ASP A 5 3.35 -17.36 -19.44
C ASP A 5 2.68 -16.21 -18.65
N ALA A 6 1.92 -16.60 -17.63
CA ALA A 6 1.29 -15.72 -16.66
C ALA A 6 2.30 -14.83 -15.92
N VAL A 7 3.35 -15.42 -15.35
CA VAL A 7 4.44 -14.70 -14.67
C VAL A 7 5.11 -13.71 -15.62
N GLU A 8 5.43 -14.16 -16.83
CA GLU A 8 6.08 -13.30 -17.84
C GLU A 8 5.19 -12.11 -18.22
N ALA A 9 3.90 -12.35 -18.45
CA ALA A 9 2.93 -11.30 -18.79
C ALA A 9 2.81 -10.25 -17.66
N VAL A 10 2.70 -10.70 -16.40
CA VAL A 10 2.61 -9.82 -15.24
C VAL A 10 3.91 -9.01 -15.07
N SER A 11 5.06 -9.65 -15.24
CA SER A 11 6.37 -9.01 -15.17
C SER A 11 6.52 -7.92 -16.24
N LYS A 12 6.15 -8.20 -17.50
CA LYS A 12 6.14 -7.21 -18.59
C LYS A 12 5.21 -6.04 -18.29
N LEU A 13 4.00 -6.30 -17.79
CA LEU A 13 3.05 -5.23 -17.42
C LEU A 13 3.59 -4.35 -16.29
N LYS A 14 4.22 -4.95 -15.27
CA LYS A 14 4.90 -4.21 -14.20
C LYS A 14 6.01 -3.32 -14.77
N ALA A 15 6.87 -3.85 -15.65
CA ALA A 15 7.96 -3.10 -16.26
C ALA A 15 7.44 -1.89 -17.08
N ILE A 16 6.38 -2.09 -17.87
CA ILE A 16 5.74 -1.00 -18.61
C ILE A 16 5.18 0.06 -17.64
N GLY A 17 4.52 -0.37 -16.56
CA GLY A 17 4.05 0.53 -15.51
C GLY A 17 5.17 1.34 -14.86
N THR A 18 6.33 0.72 -14.62
CA THR A 18 7.53 1.38 -14.10
C THR A 18 8.09 2.41 -15.07
N SER A 19 8.10 2.11 -16.37
CA SER A 19 8.51 3.08 -17.39
C SER A 19 7.60 4.32 -17.40
N TYR A 20 6.27 4.14 -17.34
CA TYR A 20 5.34 5.27 -17.24
C TYR A 20 5.52 6.06 -15.94
N PHE A 21 5.77 5.38 -14.82
CA PHE A 21 6.02 6.04 -13.53
C PHE A 21 7.26 6.92 -13.57
N GLN A 22 8.36 6.42 -14.17
CA GLN A 22 9.60 7.19 -14.35
C GLN A 22 9.41 8.40 -15.26
N LYS A 23 8.55 8.30 -16.28
CA LYS A 23 8.16 9.42 -17.15
C LYS A 23 7.22 10.43 -16.47
N GLY A 24 6.75 10.15 -15.26
CA GLY A 24 5.80 10.99 -14.53
C GLY A 24 4.33 10.79 -14.93
N ASP A 25 4.03 9.88 -15.87
CA ASP A 25 2.64 9.54 -16.22
C ASP A 25 2.08 8.55 -15.20
N LEU A 26 1.61 9.10 -14.08
CA LEU A 26 1.10 8.33 -12.95
C LEU A 26 -0.20 7.60 -13.29
N LYS A 27 -1.03 8.14 -14.19
CA LYS A 27 -2.31 7.52 -14.56
C LYS A 27 -2.08 6.30 -15.45
N ALA A 28 -1.21 6.42 -16.46
CA ALA A 28 -0.83 5.28 -17.28
C ALA A 28 -0.09 4.21 -16.45
N ALA A 29 0.82 4.63 -15.57
CA ALA A 29 1.50 3.72 -14.65
C ALA A 29 0.51 2.91 -13.80
N LEU A 30 -0.42 3.61 -13.13
CA LEU A 30 -1.47 2.99 -12.32
C LEU A 30 -2.31 2.00 -13.13
N ALA A 31 -2.75 2.37 -14.33
CA ALA A 31 -3.54 1.49 -15.19
C ALA A 31 -2.79 0.20 -15.56
N LYS A 32 -1.46 0.27 -15.77
CA LYS A 32 -0.62 -0.91 -16.08
C LYS A 32 -0.43 -1.81 -14.87
N TYR A 33 -0.17 -1.25 -13.68
CA TYR A 33 -0.07 -2.04 -12.45
C TYR A 33 -1.41 -2.71 -12.10
N GLN A 34 -2.52 -2.00 -12.23
CA GLN A 34 -3.86 -2.58 -12.04
C GLN A 34 -4.16 -3.68 -13.07
N LYS A 35 -3.71 -3.51 -14.33
CA LYS A 35 -3.82 -4.57 -15.34
C LYS A 35 -3.00 -5.80 -14.94
N ALA A 36 -1.78 -5.62 -14.43
CA ALA A 36 -0.95 -6.71 -13.92
C ALA A 36 -1.65 -7.48 -12.79
N ILE A 37 -2.23 -6.77 -11.83
CA ILE A 37 -3.00 -7.38 -10.72
C ILE A 37 -4.22 -8.15 -11.24
N ARG A 38 -4.98 -7.59 -12.20
CA ARG A 38 -6.11 -8.30 -12.82
C ARG A 38 -5.67 -9.56 -13.54
N TYR A 39 -4.50 -9.57 -14.18
CA TYR A 39 -3.96 -10.77 -14.79
C TYR A 39 -3.70 -11.83 -13.72
N VAL A 40 -3.02 -11.47 -12.62
CA VAL A 40 -2.81 -12.38 -11.48
C VAL A 40 -4.15 -12.94 -11.00
N HIS A 41 -5.16 -12.08 -10.77
CA HIS A 41 -6.49 -12.51 -10.33
C HIS A 41 -7.25 -13.38 -11.32
N ALA A 42 -7.10 -13.12 -12.63
CA ALA A 42 -7.75 -13.90 -13.68
C ALA A 42 -7.13 -15.30 -13.83
N ILE A 43 -5.83 -15.44 -13.60
CA ILE A 43 -5.18 -16.74 -13.48
C ILE A 43 -5.64 -17.41 -12.19
N HIS A 44 -5.63 -16.64 -11.09
CA HIS A 44 -6.09 -17.13 -9.81
C HIS A 44 -6.41 -15.99 -8.81
N PRO A 45 -7.62 -15.92 -8.21
CA PRO A 45 -7.99 -14.85 -7.27
C PRO A 45 -7.15 -14.84 -5.99
N HIS A 46 -6.84 -16.03 -5.46
CA HIS A 46 -6.08 -16.25 -4.23
C HIS A 46 -4.88 -17.18 -4.48
N PRO A 47 -3.84 -16.76 -5.23
CA PRO A 47 -2.70 -17.62 -5.57
C PRO A 47 -2.04 -18.24 -4.33
N GLU A 48 -2.10 -17.54 -3.20
CA GLU A 48 -1.67 -18.00 -1.88
C GLU A 48 -2.37 -19.27 -1.36
N GLU A 49 -3.58 -19.60 -1.85
CA GLU A 49 -4.44 -20.65 -1.27
C GLU A 49 -4.43 -21.99 -2.06
N LEU A 50 -3.86 -22.06 -3.27
CA LEU A 50 -4.06 -23.23 -4.16
C LEU A 50 -2.85 -24.14 -4.37
N THR A 51 -2.76 -25.26 -3.66
CA THR A 51 -1.65 -26.24 -3.77
C THR A 51 -1.34 -26.80 -5.18
N GLU A 52 -2.22 -26.60 -6.17
CA GLU A 52 -2.07 -27.08 -7.55
C GLU A 52 -1.01 -26.34 -8.40
N LEU A 53 -0.72 -25.08 -8.07
CA LEU A 53 0.36 -24.33 -8.73
C LEU A 53 1.74 -24.81 -8.26
N GLU A 54 2.69 -24.89 -9.19
CA GLU A 54 4.10 -25.06 -8.85
C GLU A 54 4.51 -23.98 -7.85
N GLU A 55 5.15 -24.41 -6.76
CA GLU A 55 5.50 -23.55 -5.63
C GLU A 55 6.35 -22.33 -6.02
N SER A 56 7.24 -22.51 -7.00
CA SER A 56 8.06 -21.46 -7.61
C SER A 56 7.19 -20.37 -8.25
N VAL A 57 6.26 -20.78 -9.11
CA VAL A 57 5.33 -19.89 -9.84
C VAL A 57 4.44 -19.12 -8.88
N ARG A 58 3.91 -19.80 -7.85
CA ARG A 58 3.11 -19.16 -6.80
C ARG A 58 3.89 -18.06 -6.09
N THR A 59 5.13 -18.37 -5.68
CA THR A 59 6.02 -17.41 -5.01
C THR A 59 6.25 -16.18 -5.87
N GLU A 60 6.53 -16.38 -7.16
CA GLU A 60 6.77 -15.28 -8.10
C GLU A 60 5.52 -14.43 -8.36
N LEU A 61 4.35 -15.05 -8.55
CA LEU A 61 3.09 -14.33 -8.74
C LEU A 61 2.70 -13.50 -7.50
N CYS A 62 2.86 -14.06 -6.29
CA CYS A 62 2.62 -13.34 -5.05
C CYS A 62 3.57 -12.14 -4.90
N ALA A 63 4.86 -12.32 -5.16
CA ALA A 63 5.84 -11.24 -5.12
C ALA A 63 5.52 -10.13 -6.15
N LEU A 64 5.12 -10.51 -7.37
CA LEU A 64 4.70 -9.57 -8.41
C LEU A 64 3.41 -8.82 -8.03
N LYS A 65 2.42 -9.51 -7.43
CA LYS A 65 1.17 -8.92 -6.92
C LYS A 65 1.47 -7.87 -5.85
N ILE A 66 2.27 -8.21 -4.83
CA ILE A 66 2.69 -7.28 -3.77
C ILE A 66 3.42 -6.07 -4.35
N SER A 67 4.36 -6.30 -5.27
CA SER A 67 5.12 -5.23 -5.92
C SER A 67 4.22 -4.28 -6.72
N CYS A 68 3.25 -4.82 -7.47
CA CYS A 68 2.29 -4.00 -8.23
C CYS A 68 1.34 -3.22 -7.31
N LEU A 69 0.84 -3.83 -6.23
CA LEU A 69 -0.01 -3.16 -5.24
C LEU A 69 0.73 -2.00 -4.57
N LEU A 70 1.99 -2.21 -4.16
CA LEU A 70 2.82 -1.14 -3.62
C LEU A 70 2.99 0.00 -4.63
N ASN A 71 3.23 -0.31 -5.91
CA ASN A 71 3.37 0.72 -6.94
C ASN A 71 2.05 1.45 -7.23
N CYS A 72 0.91 0.76 -7.19
CA CYS A 72 -0.42 1.38 -7.22
C CYS A 72 -0.56 2.40 -6.09
N ALA A 73 -0.29 2.00 -4.84
CA ALA A 73 -0.38 2.88 -3.67
C ALA A 73 0.52 4.11 -3.82
N MET A 74 1.73 3.95 -4.38
CA MET A 74 2.63 5.08 -4.65
C MET A 74 2.07 6.05 -5.71
N CYS A 75 1.51 5.54 -6.80
CA CYS A 75 0.87 6.36 -7.83
C CYS A 75 -0.34 7.10 -7.25
N GLN A 76 -1.18 6.39 -6.50
CA GLN A 76 -2.39 6.93 -5.88
C GLN A 76 -2.09 8.00 -4.83
N LEU A 77 -1.02 7.85 -4.04
CA LEU A 77 -0.56 8.89 -3.10
C LEU A 77 -0.19 10.20 -3.82
N LYS A 78 0.53 10.09 -4.94
CA LYS A 78 0.91 11.24 -5.78
C LYS A 78 -0.29 11.85 -6.51
N LEU A 79 -1.31 11.05 -6.81
CA LEU A 79 -2.58 11.47 -7.41
C LEU A 79 -3.63 11.92 -6.36
N GLU A 80 -3.26 11.93 -5.08
CA GLU A 80 -4.14 12.27 -3.94
C GLU A 80 -5.40 11.39 -3.80
N GLN A 81 -5.37 10.19 -4.36
CA GLN A 81 -6.43 9.17 -4.26
C GLN A 81 -6.34 8.42 -2.92
N ASN A 82 -6.40 9.17 -1.81
CA ASN A 82 -6.05 8.66 -0.48
C ASN A 82 -6.94 7.49 -0.03
N ARG A 83 -8.22 7.46 -0.41
CA ARG A 83 -9.11 6.34 -0.09
C ARG A 83 -8.65 5.04 -0.74
N ASP A 84 -8.14 5.10 -1.97
CA ASP A 84 -7.70 3.92 -2.68
C ASP A 84 -6.32 3.45 -2.19
N VAL A 85 -5.45 4.38 -1.77
CA VAL A 85 -4.21 4.03 -1.05
C VAL A 85 -4.52 3.20 0.18
N VAL A 86 -5.51 3.63 0.99
CA VAL A 86 -5.89 2.87 2.20
C VAL A 86 -6.35 1.46 1.86
N LYS A 87 -7.21 1.30 0.84
CA LYS A 87 -7.68 -0.02 0.41
C LYS A 87 -6.54 -0.92 -0.05
N VAL A 88 -5.67 -0.43 -0.94
CA VAL A 88 -4.57 -1.20 -1.52
C VAL A 88 -3.54 -1.58 -0.46
N CYS A 89 -3.19 -0.67 0.45
CA CYS A 89 -2.27 -0.98 1.55
C CYS A 89 -2.87 -1.94 2.57
N THR A 90 -4.17 -1.85 2.87
CA THR A 90 -4.85 -2.85 3.71
C THR A 90 -4.79 -4.22 3.07
N GLN A 91 -5.07 -4.36 1.77
CA GLN A 91 -4.93 -5.63 1.07
C GLN A 91 -3.50 -6.22 1.20
N ILE A 92 -2.46 -5.37 1.15
CA ILE A 92 -1.08 -5.84 1.37
C ILE A 92 -0.89 -6.38 2.78
N LEU A 93 -1.39 -5.68 3.78
CA LEU A 93 -1.21 -6.06 5.17
C LEU A 93 -2.05 -7.28 5.56
N ASP A 94 -3.23 -7.47 4.95
CA ASP A 94 -4.05 -8.67 5.15
C ASP A 94 -3.35 -9.93 4.59
N MET A 95 -2.51 -9.78 3.56
CA MET A 95 -1.67 -10.88 3.05
C MET A 95 -0.62 -11.35 4.07
N VAL A 96 -0.27 -10.54 5.09
CA VAL A 96 0.65 -10.96 6.16
C VAL A 96 0.05 -12.11 6.98
N ALA A 97 -1.26 -12.05 7.24
CA ALA A 97 -1.95 -13.05 8.05
C ALA A 97 -2.32 -14.31 7.24
N THR A 98 -2.46 -14.19 5.93
CA THR A 98 -3.09 -15.22 5.07
C THR A 98 -2.11 -15.95 4.16
N ALA A 99 -1.01 -15.31 3.73
CA ALA A 99 -0.15 -15.84 2.67
C ALA A 99 1.07 -16.66 3.15
N GLY A 100 1.23 -16.88 4.46
CA GLY A 100 2.32 -17.68 5.03
C GLY A 100 3.70 -17.24 4.53
N LYS A 101 4.45 -18.14 3.90
CA LYS A 101 5.78 -17.86 3.31
C LYS A 101 5.75 -16.89 2.11
N HIS A 102 4.59 -16.60 1.54
CA HIS A 102 4.40 -15.63 0.46
C HIS A 102 3.91 -14.26 0.96
N ALA A 103 3.83 -14.09 2.28
CA ALA A 103 3.52 -12.82 2.90
C ALA A 103 4.53 -11.74 2.52
N PRO A 104 4.12 -10.46 2.48
CA PRO A 104 5.06 -9.37 2.25
C PRO A 104 6.12 -9.35 3.35
N ASN A 105 7.38 -9.15 2.95
CA ASN A 105 8.49 -9.06 3.89
C ASN A 105 8.44 -7.76 4.71
N SER A 106 9.33 -7.62 5.70
CA SER A 106 9.36 -6.45 6.59
C SER A 106 9.51 -5.12 5.84
N VAL A 107 10.28 -5.09 4.75
CA VAL A 107 10.46 -3.89 3.91
C VAL A 107 9.18 -3.52 3.16
N GLU A 108 8.46 -4.51 2.64
CA GLU A 108 7.19 -4.32 1.94
C GLU A 108 6.08 -3.91 2.91
N GLN A 109 6.02 -4.53 4.09
CA GLN A 109 5.12 -4.15 5.18
C GLN A 109 5.38 -2.71 5.64
N THR A 110 6.65 -2.32 5.84
CA THR A 110 7.02 -0.94 6.18
C THR A 110 6.46 0.04 5.16
N LYS A 111 6.64 -0.22 3.86
CA LYS A 111 6.11 0.62 2.79
C LYS A 111 4.59 0.70 2.82
N ALA A 112 3.90 -0.42 3.07
CA ALA A 112 2.43 -0.45 3.15
C ALA A 112 1.91 0.35 4.34
N TYR A 113 2.43 0.12 5.55
CA TYR A 113 2.08 0.89 6.74
C TYR A 113 2.36 2.38 6.56
N PHE A 114 3.55 2.74 6.11
CA PHE A 114 3.95 4.13 5.91
C PHE A 114 3.01 4.87 4.94
N ARG A 115 2.73 4.26 3.78
CA ARG A 115 1.86 4.85 2.75
C ARG A 115 0.39 4.93 3.20
N ARG A 116 -0.11 3.91 3.92
CA ARG A 116 -1.45 3.92 4.51
C ARG A 116 -1.58 5.03 5.56
N GLY A 117 -0.57 5.20 6.42
CA GLY A 117 -0.52 6.27 7.41
C GLY A 117 -0.49 7.67 6.79
N GLN A 118 0.27 7.87 5.71
CA GLN A 118 0.24 9.14 4.96
C GLN A 118 -1.17 9.44 4.40
N ALA A 119 -1.82 8.45 3.79
CA ALA A 119 -3.16 8.61 3.24
C ALA A 119 -4.22 8.87 4.33
N GLN A 120 -4.16 8.15 5.45
CA GLN A 120 -5.05 8.35 6.59
C GLN A 120 -4.88 9.73 7.22
N THR A 121 -3.64 10.25 7.31
CA THR A 121 -3.38 11.64 7.74
C THR A 121 -4.08 12.64 6.83
N LYS A 122 -3.98 12.48 5.51
CA LYS A 122 -4.70 13.31 4.52
C LYS A 122 -6.23 13.19 4.63
N LEU A 123 -6.73 12.03 5.04
CA LEU A 123 -8.16 11.78 5.32
C LEU A 123 -8.59 12.22 6.74
N LYS A 124 -7.69 12.83 7.53
CA LYS A 124 -7.92 13.25 8.93
C LYS A 124 -8.28 12.10 9.89
N GLN A 125 -7.90 10.87 9.53
CA GLN A 125 -8.03 9.66 10.33
C GLN A 125 -6.79 9.47 11.22
N TYR A 126 -6.52 10.48 12.06
CA TYR A 126 -5.23 10.57 12.76
C TYR A 126 -4.89 9.40 13.69
N PRO A 127 -5.82 8.84 14.49
CA PRO A 127 -5.49 7.70 15.34
C PRO A 127 -4.97 6.50 14.56
N SER A 128 -5.64 6.16 13.45
CA SER A 128 -5.20 5.09 12.54
C SER A 128 -3.86 5.42 11.89
N ALA A 129 -3.69 6.66 11.44
CA ALA A 129 -2.44 7.10 10.80
C ALA A 129 -1.24 6.95 11.73
N ILE A 130 -1.39 7.36 12.99
CA ILE A 130 -0.36 7.26 14.02
C ILE A 130 -0.03 5.80 14.33
N ALA A 131 -1.04 4.92 14.41
CA ALA A 131 -0.82 3.49 14.63
C ALA A 131 -0.01 2.87 13.48
N ASP A 132 -0.38 3.16 12.24
CA ASP A 132 0.34 2.67 11.06
C ASP A 132 1.78 3.21 11.00
N LEU A 133 1.99 4.50 11.27
CA LEU A 133 3.33 5.10 11.25
C LEU A 133 4.22 4.58 12.39
N LYS A 134 3.66 4.25 13.56
CA LYS A 134 4.40 3.54 14.62
C LYS A 134 4.82 2.15 14.19
N LYS A 135 3.93 1.38 13.55
CA LYS A 135 4.28 0.06 12.98
C LYS A 135 5.37 0.16 11.91
N ALA A 136 5.30 1.17 11.04
CA ALA A 136 6.38 1.42 10.09
C ALA A 136 7.72 1.71 10.79
N ALA A 137 7.72 2.48 11.89
CA ALA A 137 8.92 2.81 12.64
C ALA A 137 9.52 1.61 13.38
N GLU A 138 8.68 0.71 13.89
CA GLU A 138 9.10 -0.56 14.49
C GLU A 138 9.82 -1.47 13.47
N LEU A 139 9.33 -1.51 12.23
CA LEU A 139 9.90 -2.34 11.17
C LEU A 139 11.12 -1.72 10.47
N SER A 140 11.24 -0.39 10.48
CA SER A 140 12.35 0.34 9.87
C SER A 140 12.82 1.48 10.78
N PRO A 141 13.56 1.17 11.86
CA PRO A 141 14.01 2.17 12.84
C PRO A 141 15.03 3.16 12.27
N THR A 142 15.63 2.87 11.12
CA THR A 142 16.64 3.70 10.46
C THR A 142 16.06 4.71 9.46
N ASP A 143 14.78 4.58 9.09
CA ASP A 143 14.16 5.50 8.13
C ASP A 143 13.71 6.79 8.81
N ALA A 144 14.47 7.86 8.59
CA ALA A 144 14.21 9.19 9.16
C ALA A 144 12.92 9.85 8.65
N LEU A 145 12.31 9.38 7.55
CA LEU A 145 11.05 9.94 7.03
C LEU A 145 9.85 9.53 7.90
N ILE A 146 9.89 8.34 8.50
CA ILE A 146 8.81 7.81 9.33
C ILE A 146 8.55 8.67 10.58
N PRO A 147 9.54 8.98 11.44
CA PRO A 147 9.31 9.81 12.62
C PRO A 147 8.85 11.23 12.24
N ARG A 148 9.30 11.76 11.09
CA ARG A 148 8.84 13.06 10.57
C ARG A 148 7.35 13.05 10.26
N GLU A 149 6.86 12.04 9.54
CA GLU A 149 5.44 11.89 9.22
C GLU A 149 4.61 11.61 10.48
N LEU A 150 5.13 10.81 11.41
CA LEU A 150 4.49 10.53 12.70
C LEU A 150 4.28 11.82 13.52
N ALA A 151 5.32 12.65 13.64
CA ALA A 151 5.23 13.93 14.33
C ALA A 151 4.23 14.88 13.65
N ALA A 152 4.20 14.90 12.31
CA ALA A 152 3.23 15.69 11.56
C ALA A 152 1.78 15.24 11.82
N ALA A 153 1.52 13.92 11.84
CA ALA A 153 0.21 13.36 12.14
C ALA A 153 -0.25 13.67 13.57
N GLN A 154 0.64 13.55 14.56
CA GLN A 154 0.36 13.89 15.96
C GLN A 154 0.04 15.38 16.13
N LYS A 155 0.82 16.26 15.49
CA LYS A 155 0.56 17.70 15.50
C LYS A 155 -0.80 18.04 14.89
N ALA A 156 -1.16 17.40 13.77
CA ALA A 156 -2.46 17.59 13.12
C ALA A 156 -3.63 17.12 14.00
N GLN A 157 -3.46 16.00 14.72
CA GLN A 157 -4.44 15.51 15.69
C GLN A 157 -4.66 16.51 16.84
N ALA A 158 -3.57 16.98 17.46
CA ALA A 158 -3.65 17.93 18.57
C ALA A 158 -4.29 19.26 18.13
N ALA A 159 -3.93 19.76 16.94
CA ALA A 159 -4.52 20.97 16.39
C ALA A 159 -6.04 20.82 16.14
N ARG A 160 -6.50 19.63 15.71
CA ARG A 160 -7.93 19.35 15.56
C ARG A 160 -8.65 19.33 16.91
N ALA A 161 -8.11 18.61 17.90
CA ALA A 161 -8.69 18.55 19.23
C ALA A 161 -8.79 19.94 19.90
N ALA A 162 -7.76 20.79 19.72
CA ALA A 162 -7.78 22.17 20.21
C ALA A 162 -8.89 23.01 19.55
N LYS A 163 -9.07 22.87 18.22
CA LYS A 163 -10.16 23.55 17.49
C LYS A 163 -11.54 23.07 17.94
N GLU A 164 -11.73 21.77 18.12
CA GLU A 164 -12.99 21.18 18.59
C GLU A 164 -13.33 21.67 20.00
N LYS A 165 -12.35 21.68 20.92
CA LYS A 165 -12.52 22.22 22.28
C LYS A 165 -12.89 23.71 22.27
N ALA A 166 -12.23 24.52 21.43
CA ALA A 166 -12.52 25.94 21.31
C ALA A 166 -13.91 26.21 20.70
N ALA A 167 -14.33 25.41 19.72
CA ALA A 167 -15.67 25.50 19.13
C ALA A 167 -16.77 25.13 20.15
N TYR A 168 -16.56 24.06 20.92
CA TYR A 168 -17.48 23.67 21.99
C TYR A 168 -17.59 24.78 23.05
N ALA A 169 -16.48 25.32 23.54
CA ALA A 169 -16.49 26.39 24.54
C ALA A 169 -17.28 27.63 24.09
N LYS A 170 -17.28 27.97 22.79
CA LYS A 170 -18.06 29.08 22.24
C LYS A 170 -19.56 28.77 22.05
N MET A 171 -19.92 27.49 21.93
CA MET A 171 -21.31 27.06 21.75
C MET A 171 -22.08 27.03 23.08
N PHE A 172 -21.37 26.93 24.21
CA PHE A 172 -21.92 26.87 25.57
C PHE A 172 -21.58 28.11 26.42
N ALA A 173 -21.00 29.15 25.80
CA ALA A 173 -20.79 30.47 26.38
C ALA A 173 -21.78 31.45 25.73
#